data_AF-A0A0Q7Q195-F1
#
_entry.id   AF-A0A0Q7Q195-F1
#
_cell.length_a   1.000
_cell.length_b   1.000
_cell.length_c   1.000
_cell.angle_alpha   90.00
_cell.angle_beta   90.00
_cell.angle_gamma   90.00
#
_symmetry.space_group_name_H-M   'P 1'
#
loop_
_entity.id
_entity.type
_entity.pdbx_description
1 polymer ?
#
loop_
_entity_poly.entity_id
_entity_poly.type
_entity_poly.pdbx_seq_one_letter_code
_entity_poly.pdbx_strand_id
1 'polypeptide(L)'
;MKTPVIEIRQQNLFVLTEFDGVFVGTIMQTRHNMLNNKTCYVIDSNGDLWSFVFAHTNHTGIRRIISALWNVSRDQYSYTKEANISVGRFREIIEPHQRDLDPDHSDMAAALVESVATCDPSDSLRNHIHLLNL
;
A
#
# COMPACT_ATOMS: atom_id res chain seq x y z
N MET A 1 -13.35 -5.97 14.78
CA MET A 1 -13.43 -5.16 13.54
C MET A 1 -12.84 -6.01 12.44
N LYS A 2 -13.67 -6.40 11.47
CA LYS A 2 -13.22 -7.12 10.29
C LYS A 2 -12.91 -6.09 9.25
N THR A 3 -11.69 -6.09 8.77
CA THR A 3 -11.27 -5.22 7.70
C THR A 3 -10.30 -5.95 6.75
N PRO A 4 -10.74 -6.59 5.63
CA PRO A 4 -9.91 -7.13 4.53
C PRO A 4 -10.25 -6.49 3.13
N VAL A 5 -9.41 -6.38 2.09
CA VAL A 5 -8.30 -7.16 1.51
C VAL A 5 -7.44 -6.23 0.64
N ILE A 6 -6.16 -6.56 0.51
CA ILE A 6 -5.16 -5.86 -0.30
C ILE A 6 -4.86 -6.67 -1.56
N GLU A 7 -4.72 -6.03 -2.73
CA GLU A 7 -3.95 -6.63 -3.83
C GLU A 7 -2.82 -5.70 -4.28
N ILE A 8 -1.59 -6.11 -3.95
CA ILE A 8 -0.37 -5.39 -4.27
C ILE A 8 0.28 -6.09 -5.44
N ARG A 9 0.19 -5.54 -6.66
CA ARG A 9 1.13 -5.88 -7.73
C ARG A 9 1.53 -4.68 -8.61
N GLN A 10 2.77 -4.27 -8.34
CA GLN A 10 3.83 -3.86 -9.27
C GLN A 10 4.10 -2.38 -9.53
N GLN A 11 3.20 -1.41 -9.33
CA GLN A 11 3.57 0.03 -9.23
C GLN A 11 2.58 0.75 -8.31
N ASN A 12 2.88 0.64 -7.02
CA ASN A 12 1.87 0.56 -6.00
C ASN A 12 1.32 1.92 -5.59
N LEU A 13 0.23 2.34 -6.20
CA LEU A 13 -0.72 3.23 -5.57
C LEU A 13 -2.04 2.48 -5.47
N PHE A 14 -2.41 2.11 -4.25
CA PHE A 14 -3.70 1.52 -3.95
C PHE A 14 -4.29 2.24 -2.73
N VAL A 15 -5.52 2.75 -2.89
CA VAL A 15 -6.28 3.33 -1.79
C VAL A 15 -6.87 2.16 -1.02
N LEU A 16 -6.31 1.91 0.16
CA LEU A 16 -6.75 0.83 1.03
C LEU A 16 -7.66 1.40 2.11
N THR A 17 -8.84 0.84 2.20
CA THR A 17 -9.63 0.97 3.41
C THR A 17 -9.03 0.09 4.52
N GLU A 18 -8.31 -1.01 4.17
CA GLU A 18 -8.02 -2.11 5.10
C GLU A 18 -6.70 -2.88 4.78
N PHE A 19 -5.69 -2.81 5.67
CA PHE A 19 -4.34 -3.41 5.52
C PHE A 19 -4.01 -4.39 6.67
N ASP A 20 -3.52 -5.60 6.37
CA ASP A 20 -3.09 -6.62 7.35
C ASP A 20 -1.55 -6.70 7.44
N GLY A 21 -1.01 -6.04 8.47
CA GLY A 21 0.39 -6.10 8.85
C GLY A 21 0.62 -5.60 10.28
N VAL A 22 1.67 -6.09 10.92
CA VAL A 22 2.02 -5.73 12.30
C VAL A 22 3.15 -4.70 12.27
N PHE A 23 2.88 -3.51 12.79
CA PHE A 23 3.87 -2.46 12.96
C PHE A 23 4.66 -2.69 14.26
N VAL A 24 5.98 -2.81 14.14
CA VAL A 24 6.93 -2.99 15.24
C VAL A 24 8.03 -1.94 15.10
N GLY A 25 7.92 -0.85 15.84
CA GLY A 25 8.84 0.28 15.69
C GLY A 25 8.71 0.91 14.31
N THR A 26 9.80 0.97 13.54
CA THR A 26 9.84 1.51 12.16
C THR A 26 9.68 0.44 11.08
N ILE A 27 9.37 -0.79 11.47
CA ILE A 27 9.24 -1.93 10.58
C ILE A 27 7.79 -2.40 10.58
N MET A 28 7.26 -2.65 9.39
CA MET A 28 6.00 -3.36 9.20
C MET A 28 6.31 -4.81 8.80
N GLN A 29 5.68 -5.75 9.50
CA GLN A 29 5.78 -7.18 9.23
C GLN A 29 4.48 -7.67 8.59
N THR A 30 4.59 -8.37 7.46
CA THR A 30 3.46 -9.01 6.78
C THR A 30 3.79 -10.44 6.39
N ARG A 31 2.81 -11.20 5.89
CA ARG A 31 3.03 -12.56 5.42
C ARG A 31 3.97 -12.55 4.21
N HIS A 32 4.74 -13.62 4.06
CA HIS A 32 5.69 -13.74 2.97
C HIS A 32 5.05 -13.58 1.58
N ASN A 33 5.73 -12.82 0.72
CA ASN A 33 5.40 -12.42 -0.64
C ASN A 33 4.06 -11.67 -0.82
N MET A 34 3.47 -11.11 0.25
CA MET A 34 2.24 -10.32 0.09
C MET A 34 2.46 -9.06 -0.76
N LEU A 35 3.60 -8.40 -0.58
CA LEU A 35 3.96 -7.15 -1.26
C LEU A 35 5.00 -7.39 -2.39
N ASN A 36 5.15 -8.64 -2.84
CA ASN A 36 6.13 -9.07 -3.85
C ASN A 36 7.58 -8.60 -3.61
N ASN A 37 7.97 -8.31 -2.36
CA ASN A 37 9.29 -7.79 -2.00
C ASN A 37 9.67 -6.50 -2.78
N LYS A 38 8.67 -5.69 -3.16
CA LYS A 38 8.85 -4.41 -3.86
C LYS A 38 8.50 -3.23 -2.95
N THR A 39 9.00 -2.04 -3.29
CA THR A 39 8.59 -0.79 -2.64
C THR A 39 7.15 -0.45 -3.01
N CYS A 40 6.31 -0.11 -2.04
CA CYS A 40 4.89 0.16 -2.25
C CYS A 40 4.42 1.45 -1.59
N TYR A 41 3.51 2.18 -2.23
CA TYR A 41 2.77 3.29 -1.61
C TYR A 41 1.33 2.86 -1.36
N VAL A 42 0.81 3.24 -0.21
CA VAL A 42 -0.55 2.94 0.22
C VAL A 42 -1.17 4.21 0.75
N ILE A 43 -2.42 4.45 0.41
CA ILE A 43 -3.18 5.58 0.95
C ILE A 43 -4.34 5.02 1.76
N ASP A 44 -4.44 5.43 3.02
CA ASP A 44 -5.51 4.97 3.89
C ASP A 44 -6.73 5.90 3.88
N SER A 45 -7.84 5.46 4.47
CA SER A 45 -9.08 6.24 4.57
C SER A 45 -8.96 7.55 5.35
N ASN A 46 -7.84 7.82 6.03
CA ASN A 46 -7.57 9.09 6.69
C ASN A 46 -6.85 10.08 5.77
N GLY A 47 -6.57 9.70 4.52
CA GLY A 47 -5.76 10.46 3.59
C GLY A 47 -4.27 10.40 3.94
N ASP A 48 -3.83 9.42 4.73
CA ASP A 48 -2.42 9.27 5.07
C ASP A 48 -1.71 8.41 4.00
N LEU A 49 -0.52 8.85 3.59
CA LEU A 49 0.35 8.12 2.68
C LEU A 49 1.36 7.29 3.47
N TRP A 50 1.40 5.99 3.19
CA TRP A 50 2.33 5.04 3.76
C TRP A 50 3.27 4.56 2.66
N SER A 51 4.58 4.75 2.84
CA SER A 51 5.60 4.23 1.93
C SER A 51 6.27 3.02 2.57
N PHE A 52 6.21 1.86 1.93
CA PHE A 52 6.79 0.60 2.40
C PHE A 52 7.95 0.21 1.50
N VAL A 53 9.15 0.11 2.05
CA VAL A 53 10.35 -0.33 1.32
C VAL A 53 10.75 -1.70 1.83
N PHE A 54 10.86 -2.69 0.94
CA PHE A 54 11.27 -4.04 1.33
C PHE A 54 12.64 -3.99 2.01
N ALA A 55 12.71 -4.51 3.23
CA ALA A 55 13.95 -4.59 3.99
C ALA A 55 14.57 -5.98 3.86
N HIS A 56 13.84 -7.02 4.28
CA HIS A 56 14.27 -8.42 4.15
C HIS A 56 13.13 -9.41 4.45
N THR A 57 13.32 -10.67 4.06
CA THR A 57 12.49 -11.78 4.55
C THR A 57 13.08 -12.35 5.83
N ASN A 58 12.26 -12.51 6.87
CA ASN A 58 12.63 -13.23 8.08
C ASN A 58 12.05 -14.65 8.03
N HIS A 59 12.94 -15.62 7.95
CA HIS A 59 12.57 -17.03 8.08
C HIS A 59 12.61 -17.42 9.56
N THR A 60 11.48 -17.36 10.24
CA THR A 60 11.39 -17.88 11.61
C THR A 60 11.27 -19.40 11.56
N GLY A 61 12.39 -20.06 11.26
CA GLY A 61 12.48 -21.51 11.26
C GLY A 61 12.74 -22.03 12.67
N ILE A 62 11.75 -22.67 13.30
CA ILE A 62 12.05 -23.66 14.34
C ILE A 62 12.69 -24.84 13.60
N ARG A 63 13.99 -24.78 13.37
CA ARG A 63 14.75 -25.93 12.89
C ARG A 63 14.75 -26.97 14.01
N ARG A 64 14.13 -28.12 13.71
CA ARG A 64 13.94 -29.32 14.54
C ARG A 64 12.76 -29.13 15.50
N ILE A 65 11.62 -29.80 15.37
CA ILE A 65 11.41 -31.26 15.36
C ILE A 65 9.99 -31.48 14.77
N ILE A 66 9.83 -32.50 13.92
CA ILE A 66 8.59 -33.00 13.30
C ILE A 66 8.08 -32.22 12.06
N SER A 67 7.94 -32.99 10.97
CA SER A 67 7.61 -32.66 9.58
C SER A 67 6.23 -32.05 9.32
N ALA A 68 5.68 -31.29 10.27
CA ALA A 68 4.33 -30.70 10.18
C ALA A 68 4.30 -29.18 10.40
N LEU A 69 5.44 -28.53 10.67
CA LEU A 69 5.50 -27.08 10.88
C LEU A 69 5.74 -26.36 9.56
N TRP A 70 4.73 -25.63 9.09
CA TRP A 70 4.83 -24.72 7.96
C TRP A 70 5.89 -23.66 8.28
N ASN A 71 6.84 -23.42 7.37
CA ASN A 71 7.74 -22.28 7.49
C ASN A 71 6.91 -20.99 7.57
N VAL A 72 6.82 -20.37 8.75
CA VAL A 72 6.18 -19.06 8.90
C VAL A 72 7.23 -18.00 8.54
N SER A 73 7.45 -17.82 7.24
CA SER A 73 8.23 -16.71 6.73
C SER A 73 7.39 -15.43 6.81
N ARG A 74 8.00 -14.34 7.28
CA ARG A 74 7.40 -13.00 7.28
C ARG A 74 8.32 -12.05 6.55
N ASP A 75 7.75 -11.18 5.73
CA ASP A 75 8.51 -10.11 5.12
C ASP A 75 8.47 -8.87 5.99
N GLN A 76 9.61 -8.17 6.01
CA GLN A 76 9.78 -6.94 6.74
C GLN A 76 9.94 -5.79 5.76
N TYR A 77 9.20 -4.72 6.03
CA TYR A 77 9.23 -3.47 5.27
C TYR A 77 9.58 -2.34 6.23
N SER A 78 10.60 -1.56 5.89
CA SER A 78 10.74 -0.23 6.49
C SER A 78 9.58 0.62 6.01
N TYR A 79 8.98 1.42 6.89
CA TYR A 79 7.88 2.29 6.48
C TYR A 79 8.07 3.74 6.89
N THR A 80 7.53 4.65 6.08
CA THR A 80 7.32 6.05 6.43
C THR A 80 5.83 6.38 6.30
N LYS A 81 5.40 7.38 7.07
CA LYS A 81 4.02 7.87 7.04
C LYS A 81 4.04 9.39 6.84
N GLU A 82 3.31 9.85 5.84
CA GLU A 82 2.99 11.26 5.61
C GLU A 82 1.50 11.43 5.91
N ALA A 83 1.16 12.19 6.95
CA ALA A 83 -0.22 12.30 7.43
C ALA A 83 -1.00 13.33 6.62
N ASN A 84 -2.24 12.99 6.27
CA ASN A 84 -3.22 13.85 5.62
C ASN A 84 -2.64 14.62 4.41
N ILE A 85 -2.17 13.87 3.41
CA ILE A 85 -1.59 14.46 2.21
C ILE A 85 -2.63 15.29 1.44
N SER A 86 -2.17 16.19 0.58
CA SER A 86 -3.04 16.97 -0.30
C SER A 86 -3.45 16.18 -1.54
N VAL A 87 -4.51 16.63 -2.23
CA VAL A 87 -4.90 16.10 -3.55
C VAL A 87 -3.77 16.27 -4.57
N GLY A 88 -3.01 17.37 -4.51
CA GLY A 88 -1.84 17.56 -5.37
C GLY A 88 -0.76 16.50 -5.11
N ARG A 89 -0.45 16.25 -3.84
CA ARG A 89 0.53 15.23 -3.44
C ARG A 89 0.11 13.83 -3.87
N PHE A 90 -1.19 13.53 -3.83
CA PHE A 90 -1.75 12.31 -4.39
C PHE A 90 -1.44 12.17 -5.88
N ARG A 91 -1.83 13.17 -6.69
CA ARG A 91 -1.65 13.14 -8.16
C ARG A 91 -0.19 12.99 -8.57
N GLU A 92 0.74 13.67 -7.88
CA GLU A 92 2.19 13.54 -8.11
C GLU A 92 2.69 12.10 -8.03
N ILE A 93 2.07 11.26 -7.20
CA ILE A 93 2.47 9.87 -7.01
C ILE A 93 1.90 8.98 -8.13
N ILE A 94 0.72 9.29 -8.67
CA ILE A 94 0.02 8.43 -9.64
C ILE A 94 0.46 8.73 -11.06
N GLU A 95 0.44 10.01 -11.43
CA GLU A 95 0.56 10.46 -12.82
C GLU A 95 1.82 9.92 -13.53
N PRO A 96 3.01 9.87 -12.90
CA PRO A 96 4.21 9.34 -13.54
C PRO A 96 4.14 7.85 -13.85
N HIS A 97 3.31 7.10 -13.12
CA HIS A 97 3.29 5.63 -13.17
C HIS A 97 2.14 5.07 -14.01
N GLN A 98 1.17 5.89 -14.43
CA GLN A 98 0.03 5.43 -15.24
C GLN A 98 0.42 4.70 -16.54
N ARG A 99 1.53 5.11 -17.18
CA ARG A 99 1.95 4.57 -18.49
C ARG A 99 2.73 3.26 -18.40
N ASP A 100 3.31 2.98 -17.23
CA ASP A 100 4.14 1.81 -17.01
C ASP A 100 3.35 0.66 -16.36
N LEU A 101 2.10 0.93 -15.97
CA LEU A 101 1.15 -0.05 -15.45
C LEU A 101 0.59 -0.95 -16.56
N ASP A 102 0.26 -2.18 -16.22
CA ASP A 102 -0.56 -3.00 -17.11
C ASP A 102 -1.96 -2.37 -17.29
N PRO A 103 -2.70 -2.73 -18.36
CA PRO A 103 -3.91 -2.02 -18.76
C PRO A 103 -4.96 -1.86 -17.66
N ASP A 104 -5.21 -2.92 -16.87
CA ASP A 104 -6.24 -2.91 -15.83
C ASP A 104 -5.88 -1.94 -14.70
N HIS A 105 -4.61 -1.88 -14.32
CA HIS A 105 -4.13 -0.95 -13.30
C HIS A 105 -4.02 0.49 -13.83
N SER A 106 -3.71 0.65 -15.11
CA SER A 106 -3.69 1.97 -15.77
C SER A 106 -5.09 2.59 -15.77
N ASP A 107 -6.12 1.81 -16.10
CA ASP A 107 -7.52 2.24 -16.09
C ASP A 107 -7.97 2.63 -14.68
N MET A 108 -7.65 1.82 -13.67
CA MET A 108 -7.96 2.16 -12.28
C MET A 108 -7.22 3.43 -11.81
N ALA A 109 -5.93 3.57 -12.13
CA ALA A 109 -5.15 4.76 -11.80
C ALA A 109 -5.68 6.01 -12.51
N ALA A 110 -6.17 5.88 -13.74
CA ALA A 110 -6.83 6.95 -14.47
C ALA A 110 -8.14 7.36 -13.78
N ALA A 111 -8.98 6.40 -13.41
CA ALA A 111 -10.24 6.65 -12.71
C ALA A 111 -10.01 7.35 -11.36
N LEU A 112 -8.99 6.94 -10.59
CA LEU A 112 -8.62 7.60 -9.33
C LEU A 112 -8.18 9.06 -9.54
N VAL A 113 -7.39 9.34 -10.58
CA VAL A 113 -6.98 10.72 -10.90
C VAL A 113 -8.17 11.56 -11.36
N GLU A 114 -9.07 10.98 -12.16
CA GLU A 114 -10.29 11.64 -12.64
C GLU A 114 -11.22 12.00 -11.48
N SER A 115 -11.45 11.07 -10.53
CA SER A 115 -12.33 11.29 -9.38
C SER A 115 -11.96 12.51 -8.53
N VAL A 116 -10.68 12.88 -8.50
CA VAL A 116 -10.22 14.06 -7.77
C VAL A 116 -9.80 15.20 -8.69
N ALA A 117 -9.88 15.08 -10.01
CA ALA A 117 -9.35 16.06 -10.98
C ALA A 117 -9.91 17.47 -10.81
N THR A 118 -11.17 17.57 -10.37
CA THR A 118 -11.89 18.83 -10.15
C THR A 118 -11.67 19.44 -8.77
N CYS A 119 -11.03 18.70 -7.84
CA CYS A 119 -10.70 19.19 -6.51
C CYS A 119 -9.51 20.17 -6.54
N ASP A 120 -9.45 21.07 -5.55
CA ASP A 120 -8.31 21.97 -5.38
C ASP A 120 -7.06 21.15 -4.98
N PRO A 121 -5.90 21.34 -5.64
CA PRO A 121 -4.67 20.60 -5.30
C PRO A 121 -4.18 20.80 -3.86
N SER A 122 -4.56 21.91 -3.22
CA SER A 122 -4.22 22.21 -1.83
C SER A 122 -5.18 21.57 -0.83
N ASP A 123 -6.33 21.04 -1.29
CA ASP A 123 -7.28 20.36 -0.42
C ASP A 123 -6.66 19.12 0.20
N SER A 124 -7.04 18.88 1.46
CA SER A 124 -6.76 17.64 2.16
C SER A 124 -7.42 16.46 1.45
N LEU A 125 -6.64 15.42 1.15
CA LEU A 125 -7.12 14.20 0.51
C LEU A 125 -8.20 13.52 1.34
N ARG A 126 -8.11 13.60 2.69
CA ARG A 126 -9.12 13.04 3.60
C ARG A 126 -10.54 13.50 3.26
N ASN A 127 -10.70 14.75 2.82
CA ASN A 127 -12.02 15.29 2.49
C ASN A 127 -12.61 14.64 1.23
N HIS A 128 -11.74 14.14 0.34
CA HIS A 128 -12.09 13.64 -0.99
C HIS A 128 -11.88 12.13 -1.15
N ILE A 129 -11.32 11.46 -0.13
CA ILE A 129 -10.95 10.04 -0.22
C ILE A 129 -12.16 9.12 -0.42
N HIS A 130 -13.35 9.55 -0.02
CA HIS A 130 -14.59 8.84 -0.30
C HIS A 130 -14.92 8.75 -1.80
N LEU A 131 -14.41 9.69 -2.62
CA LEU A 131 -14.52 9.67 -4.09
C LEU A 131 -13.56 8.67 -4.73
N LEU A 132 -12.56 8.18 -3.97
CA LEU A 132 -11.54 7.24 -4.43
C LEU A 132 -11.87 5.78 -4.11
N ASN A 133 -12.95 5.51 -3.37
CA ASN A 133 -13.44 4.15 -3.09
C ASN A 133 -14.20 3.60 -4.32
N LEU A 134 -13.47 3.35 -5.41
CA LEU A 134 -13.98 2.71 -6.64
C LEU A 134 -14.16 1.19 -6.46
#